data_AF-A0A2H3J1Z9-F1
#
_entry.id   AF-A0A2H3J1Z9-F1
#
_cell.length_a   1.000
_cell.length_b   1.000
_cell.length_c   1.000
_cell.angle_alpha   90.00
_cell.angle_beta   90.00
_cell.angle_gamma   90.00
#
_symmetry.space_group_name_H-M   'P 1'
#
loop_
_entity.id
_entity.type
_entity.pdbx_description
1 polymer ?
#
loop_
_entity_poly.entity_id
_entity_poly.type
_entity_poly.pdbx_seq_one_letter_code
_entity_poly.pdbx_strand_id
1 'polypeptide(L)'
;MSYRAFNFLVSGKVQGVYFRAFSKGIAHDIGVVGWIRNNNRGNVEGEAQGSEEVLIRFKKALQTGPPHARVTSVEITNERVLDSLEYDIFETLAHSNMAGKPRMSIGDILHRGVVYTLFGISVWGIVMMGLIHRDTIKRGNEDEANEIALAEAAQAALQRKGKTW
;
A
#
# COMPACT_ATOMS: atom_id res chain seq x y z
N MET A 1 30.19 2.08 8.87
CA MET A 1 30.25 1.72 7.43
C MET A 1 29.45 2.77 6.69
N SER A 2 30.06 3.47 5.74
CA SER A 2 29.34 4.41 4.87
C SER A 2 28.76 3.66 3.69
N TYR A 3 27.50 3.92 3.37
CA TYR A 3 26.89 3.45 2.13
C TYR A 3 27.10 4.49 1.04
N ARG A 4 27.00 4.06 -0.21
CA ARG A 4 26.94 4.97 -1.35
C ARG A 4 25.68 4.72 -2.14
N ALA A 5 25.23 5.75 -2.83
CA ALA A 5 24.15 5.71 -3.78
C ALA A 5 24.57 6.39 -5.07
N PHE A 6 24.08 5.89 -6.20
CA PHE A 6 24.23 6.57 -7.48
C PHE A 6 23.01 6.31 -8.37
N ASN A 7 22.76 7.25 -9.25
CA ASN A 7 21.78 7.12 -10.31
C ASN A 7 22.49 6.63 -11.57
N PHE A 8 21.84 5.77 -12.34
CA PHE A 8 22.40 5.24 -13.58
C PHE A 8 21.42 5.37 -14.73
N LEU A 9 21.96 5.62 -15.92
CA LEU A 9 21.25 5.60 -17.19
C LEU A 9 21.99 4.66 -18.15
N VAL A 10 21.34 3.58 -18.55
CA VAL A 10 21.86 2.60 -19.50
C VAL A 10 21.21 2.84 -20.86
N SER A 11 22.05 3.08 -21.87
CA SER A 11 21.64 3.31 -23.25
C SER A 11 22.08 2.15 -24.15
N GLY A 12 21.28 1.84 -25.17
CA GLY A 12 21.55 0.77 -26.15
C GLY A 12 20.33 -0.11 -26.41
N LYS A 13 20.55 -1.37 -26.80
CA LYS A 13 19.48 -2.37 -26.93
C LYS A 13 19.20 -2.99 -25.54
N VAL A 14 18.44 -2.26 -24.72
CA VAL A 14 18.20 -2.61 -23.30
C VAL A 14 16.73 -2.82 -22.94
N GLN A 15 15.79 -2.47 -23.82
CA GLN A 15 14.37 -2.77 -23.65
C GLN A 15 13.97 -4.03 -24.43
N GLY A 16 13.00 -4.78 -23.90
CA GLY A 16 12.55 -6.06 -24.51
C GLY A 16 13.53 -7.23 -24.38
N VAL A 17 14.62 -7.06 -23.62
CA VAL A 17 15.72 -8.05 -23.48
C VAL A 17 15.92 -8.54 -22.05
N TYR A 18 14.87 -8.47 -21.21
CA TYR A 18 14.91 -8.87 -19.79
C TYR A 18 15.94 -8.14 -18.93
N PHE A 19 16.42 -6.96 -19.35
CA PHE A 19 17.43 -6.20 -18.62
C PHE A 19 17.05 -5.91 -17.17
N ARG A 20 15.81 -5.47 -16.93
CA ARG A 20 15.31 -5.19 -15.57
C ARG A 20 15.31 -6.42 -14.66
N ALA A 21 14.93 -7.58 -15.18
CA ALA A 21 14.92 -8.83 -14.43
C ALA A 21 16.35 -9.30 -14.12
N PHE A 22 17.27 -9.18 -15.08
CA PHE A 22 18.69 -9.44 -14.89
C PHE A 22 19.29 -8.54 -13.79
N SER A 23 19.09 -7.22 -13.88
CA SER A 23 19.58 -6.27 -12.89
C SER A 23 19.02 -6.55 -11.49
N LYS A 24 17.73 -6.91 -11.39
CA LYS A 24 17.11 -7.28 -10.11
C LYS A 24 17.73 -8.55 -9.51
N GLY A 25 17.98 -9.58 -10.33
CA GLY A 25 18.63 -10.82 -9.88
C GLY A 25 20.03 -10.56 -9.33
N ILE A 26 20.86 -9.84 -10.10
CA ILE A 26 22.21 -9.47 -9.66
C ILE A 26 22.16 -8.63 -8.39
N ALA A 27 21.29 -7.60 -8.35
CA ALA A 27 21.16 -6.75 -7.17
C ALA A 27 20.82 -7.55 -5.91
N HIS A 28 19.92 -8.53 -6.03
CA HIS A 28 19.58 -9.44 -4.94
C HIS A 28 20.79 -10.29 -4.51
N ASP A 29 21.53 -10.87 -5.46
CA ASP A 29 22.65 -11.78 -5.17
C ASP A 29 23.82 -11.09 -4.46
N ILE A 30 24.06 -9.82 -4.77
CA ILE A 30 25.19 -9.05 -4.20
C ILE A 30 24.76 -8.08 -3.08
N GLY A 31 23.46 -7.93 -2.82
CA GLY A 31 22.92 -7.06 -1.77
C GLY A 31 22.85 -5.57 -2.12
N VAL A 32 22.56 -5.21 -3.38
CA VAL A 32 22.20 -3.85 -3.79
C VAL A 32 20.71 -3.61 -3.60
N VAL A 33 20.35 -2.45 -3.09
CA VAL A 33 18.97 -1.97 -2.98
C VAL A 33 18.74 -0.75 -3.88
N GLY A 34 17.49 -0.42 -4.18
CA GLY A 34 17.17 0.69 -5.06
C GLY A 34 16.04 0.37 -6.04
N TRP A 35 16.11 0.94 -7.24
CA TRP A 35 15.05 0.74 -8.22
C TRP A 35 15.56 0.82 -9.67
N ILE A 36 14.81 0.21 -10.58
CA ILE A 36 15.07 0.26 -12.03
C ILE A 36 13.78 0.43 -12.82
N ARG A 37 13.81 1.25 -13.88
CA ARG A 37 12.67 1.49 -14.77
C ARG A 37 13.09 1.73 -16.22
N ASN A 38 12.14 1.55 -17.13
CA ASN A 38 12.32 1.93 -18.53
C ASN A 38 11.93 3.40 -18.72
N ASN A 39 12.79 4.16 -19.38
CA ASN A 39 12.52 5.53 -19.82
C ASN A 39 11.80 5.49 -21.19
N ASN A 40 11.00 6.51 -21.49
CA ASN A 40 10.32 6.71 -22.78
C ASN A 40 11.27 6.87 -23.97
N ARG A 41 12.52 7.25 -23.71
CA ARG A 41 13.55 7.39 -24.75
C ARG A 41 14.20 6.06 -25.18
N GLY A 42 13.70 4.91 -24.71
CA GLY A 42 14.27 3.60 -25.04
C GLY A 42 15.41 3.15 -24.13
N ASN A 43 15.75 3.96 -23.11
CA ASN A 43 16.82 3.67 -22.15
C ASN A 43 16.26 3.00 -20.89
N VAL A 44 17.16 2.51 -20.03
CA VAL A 44 16.85 2.01 -18.70
C VAL A 44 17.53 2.92 -17.69
N GLU A 45 16.80 3.39 -16.69
CA GLU A 45 17.33 4.23 -15.63
C GLU A 45 16.97 3.70 -14.26
N GLY A 46 17.77 4.05 -13.27
CA GLY A 46 17.57 3.55 -11.92
C GLY A 46 18.48 4.21 -10.91
N GLU A 47 18.33 3.74 -9.69
CA GLU A 47 19.17 4.11 -8.57
C GLU A 47 19.63 2.85 -7.85
N ALA A 48 20.89 2.82 -7.46
CA ALA A 48 21.50 1.72 -6.72
C ALA A 48 22.16 2.26 -5.46
N GLN A 49 21.92 1.58 -4.34
CA GLN A 49 22.53 1.88 -3.05
C GLN A 49 23.14 0.62 -2.43
N GLY A 50 24.26 0.78 -1.75
CA GLY A 50 24.99 -0.33 -1.14
C GLY A 50 26.37 0.07 -0.65
N SER A 51 27.16 -0.91 -0.23
CA SER A 51 28.58 -0.69 0.06
C SER A 51 29.37 -0.45 -1.24
N GLU A 52 30.49 0.25 -1.15
CA GLU A 52 31.30 0.60 -2.33
C GLU A 52 31.73 -0.63 -3.14
N GLU A 53 32.16 -1.72 -2.48
CA GLU A 53 32.58 -2.95 -3.14
C GLU A 53 31.44 -3.64 -3.91
N VAL A 54 30.23 -3.61 -3.34
CA VAL A 54 29.04 -4.20 -3.94
C VAL A 54 28.59 -3.36 -5.13
N LEU A 55 28.62 -2.03 -4.99
CA LEU A 55 28.29 -1.09 -6.06
C LEU A 55 29.27 -1.18 -7.24
N ILE A 56 30.57 -1.41 -7.00
CA ILE A 56 31.54 -1.65 -8.08
C ILE A 56 31.18 -2.91 -8.88
N ARG A 57 30.78 -3.99 -8.20
CA ARG A 57 30.30 -5.22 -8.86
C ARG A 57 29.03 -4.97 -9.66
N PHE A 58 28.11 -4.19 -9.11
CA PHE A 58 26.88 -3.81 -9.81
C PHE A 58 27.14 -2.98 -11.07
N LYS A 59 28.03 -1.97 -10.99
CA LYS A 59 28.44 -1.16 -12.16
C LYS A 59 28.98 -2.04 -13.29
N LYS A 60 29.81 -3.05 -12.97
CA LYS A 60 30.31 -4.02 -13.97
C LYS A 60 29.18 -4.84 -14.58
N ALA A 61 28.25 -5.35 -13.77
CA ALA A 61 27.11 -6.12 -14.25
C ALA A 61 26.21 -5.31 -15.19
N LEU A 62 25.99 -4.02 -14.90
CA LEU A 62 25.22 -3.12 -15.77
C LEU A 62 25.88 -2.92 -17.14
N GLN A 63 27.22 -2.93 -17.20
CA GLN A 63 27.96 -2.84 -18.47
C GLN A 63 27.87 -4.14 -19.28
N THR A 64 27.89 -5.30 -18.63
CA THR A 64 27.76 -6.60 -19.32
C THR A 64 26.33 -6.82 -19.83
N GLY A 65 25.33 -6.59 -18.98
CA GLY A 65 23.92 -6.84 -19.29
C GLY A 65 23.60 -8.33 -19.52
N PRO A 66 22.32 -8.67 -19.81
CA PRO A 66 21.92 -10.03 -20.18
C PRO A 66 22.36 -10.40 -21.61
N PRO A 67 22.38 -11.70 -21.98
CA PRO A 67 22.92 -12.18 -23.26
C PRO A 67 22.35 -11.54 -24.54
N HIS A 68 21.09 -11.07 -24.48
CA HIS A 68 20.41 -10.44 -25.61
C HIS A 68 20.47 -8.91 -25.60
N ALA A 69 21.03 -8.31 -24.54
CA ALA A 69 21.22 -6.88 -24.46
C ALA A 69 22.51 -6.46 -25.18
N ARG A 70 22.51 -5.25 -25.70
CA ARG A 70 23.72 -4.59 -26.18
C ARG A 70 23.80 -3.21 -25.56
N VAL A 71 24.62 -3.08 -24.53
CA VAL A 71 24.84 -1.83 -23.81
C VAL A 71 25.82 -0.98 -24.63
N THR A 72 25.41 0.24 -24.97
CA THR A 72 26.23 1.21 -25.71
C THR A 72 26.94 2.15 -24.74
N SER A 73 26.24 2.59 -23.69
CA SER A 73 26.79 3.50 -22.67
C SER A 73 26.09 3.28 -21.34
N VAL A 74 26.83 3.47 -20.26
CA VAL A 74 26.33 3.52 -18.88
C VAL A 74 26.79 4.84 -18.28
N GLU A 75 25.85 5.74 -18.05
CA GLU A 75 26.10 7.03 -17.41
C GLU A 75 25.77 6.91 -15.93
N ILE A 76 26.68 7.36 -15.07
CA ILE A 76 26.49 7.41 -13.63
C ILE A 76 26.41 8.88 -13.21
N THR A 77 25.39 9.21 -12.43
CA THR A 77 25.13 10.56 -11.94
C THR A 77 24.72 10.52 -10.47
N ASN A 78 24.74 11.68 -9.81
CA ASN A 78 24.25 11.83 -8.43
C ASN A 78 24.88 10.85 -7.43
N GLU A 79 26.21 10.69 -7.49
CA GLU A 79 26.94 9.87 -6.52
C GLU A 79 26.94 10.57 -5.15
N ARG A 80 26.41 9.90 -4.13
CA ARG A 80 26.30 10.43 -2.77
C ARG A 80 26.66 9.38 -1.73
N VAL A 81 27.15 9.86 -0.59
CA VAL A 81 27.39 9.03 0.60
C VAL A 81 26.14 9.05 1.46
N LEU A 82 25.74 7.89 1.94
CA LEU A 82 24.57 7.71 2.78
C LEU A 82 24.99 7.12 4.14
N ASP A 83 24.40 7.65 5.21
CA ASP A 83 24.56 7.10 6.56
C ASP A 83 23.73 5.81 6.74
N SER A 84 22.63 5.69 6.00
CA SER A 84 21.75 4.51 5.99
C SER A 84 21.12 4.31 4.61
N LEU A 85 20.72 3.07 4.31
CA LEU A 85 20.04 2.75 3.05
C LEU A 85 18.63 3.34 3.03
N GLU A 86 18.28 4.03 1.95
CA GLU A 86 16.94 4.61 1.75
C GLU A 86 15.93 3.56 1.25
N TYR A 87 16.40 2.43 0.74
CA TYR A 87 15.57 1.34 0.22
C TYR A 87 15.87 0.03 0.95
N ASP A 88 14.86 -0.83 1.12
CA ASP A 88 15.03 -2.17 1.69
C ASP A 88 15.33 -3.23 0.63
N ILE A 89 14.79 -3.04 -0.57
CA ILE A 89 14.83 -4.01 -1.66
C ILE A 89 15.16 -3.32 -2.99
N PHE A 90 15.55 -4.12 -3.98
CA PHE A 90 15.71 -3.66 -5.35
C PHE A 90 14.40 -3.86 -6.14
N GLU A 91 13.70 -2.76 -6.43
CA GLU A 91 12.40 -2.79 -7.08
C GLU A 91 12.47 -2.56 -8.60
N THR A 92 11.54 -3.18 -9.33
CA THR A 92 11.31 -2.87 -10.75
C THR A 92 10.06 -2.01 -10.87
N LEU A 93 10.22 -0.75 -11.26
CA LEU A 93 9.11 0.17 -11.37
C LEU A 93 8.43 0.08 -12.73
N ALA A 94 7.11 0.16 -12.71
CA ALA A 94 6.30 0.40 -13.90
C ALA A 94 6.49 1.85 -14.39
N HIS A 95 6.22 2.08 -15.68
CA HIS A 95 6.40 3.39 -16.30
C HIS A 95 5.62 4.53 -15.58
N SER A 96 4.47 4.22 -14.96
CA SER A 96 3.59 5.18 -14.30
C SER A 96 3.88 5.42 -12.81
N ASN A 97 4.76 4.65 -12.18
CA ASN A 97 5.04 4.82 -10.75
C ASN A 97 6.18 5.82 -10.56
N MET A 98 5.82 6.98 -9.99
CA MET A 98 6.79 7.96 -9.46
C MET A 98 7.72 7.26 -8.47
N ALA A 99 9.01 7.62 -8.55
CA ALA A 99 10.18 7.21 -7.75
C ALA A 99 9.94 6.15 -6.65
N GLY A 100 10.72 5.06 -6.68
CA GLY A 100 10.65 3.95 -5.73
C GLY A 100 10.45 4.49 -4.31
N LYS A 101 9.45 3.96 -3.60
CA LYS A 101 9.09 4.55 -2.30
C LYS A 101 10.25 4.26 -1.33
N PRO A 102 10.84 5.30 -0.72
CA PRO A 102 11.87 5.09 0.29
C PRO A 102 11.27 4.36 1.51
N ARG A 103 12.14 3.75 2.30
CA ARG A 103 11.84 3.14 3.61
C ARG A 103 10.90 4.06 4.39
N MET A 104 9.69 3.57 4.69
CA MET A 104 8.79 4.26 5.59
C MET A 104 9.36 4.16 7.01
N SER A 105 9.38 5.29 7.74
CA SER A 105 9.79 5.29 9.13
C SER A 105 8.83 4.44 9.96
N ILE A 106 9.35 3.76 10.99
CA ILE A 106 8.51 3.02 11.96
C ILE A 106 7.44 3.96 12.56
N GLY A 107 7.78 5.24 12.75
CA GLY A 107 6.83 6.25 13.19
C GLY A 107 5.66 6.46 12.21
N ASP A 108 5.91 6.45 10.90
CA ASP A 108 4.87 6.62 9.88
C ASP A 108 3.92 5.42 9.83
N ILE A 109 4.48 4.21 9.98
CA ILE A 109 3.72 2.96 10.00
C ILE A 109 2.81 2.94 11.22
N LEU A 110 3.37 3.24 12.41
CA LEU A 110 2.63 3.25 13.66
C LEU A 110 1.54 4.32 13.65
N HIS A 111 1.85 5.54 13.19
CA HIS A 111 0.88 6.63 13.11
C HIS A 111 -0.29 6.28 12.19
N ARG A 112 -0.02 5.73 11.00
CA ARG A 112 -1.10 5.27 10.09
C ARG A 112 -1.93 4.15 10.70
N GLY A 113 -1.29 3.19 11.38
CA GLY A 113 -1.98 2.13 12.11
C GLY A 113 -2.94 2.69 13.15
N VAL A 114 -2.46 3.58 14.02
CA VAL A 114 -3.25 4.22 15.08
C VAL A 114 -4.40 5.03 14.49
N VAL A 115 -4.13 5.88 13.49
CA VAL A 115 -5.16 6.70 12.82
C VAL A 115 -6.25 5.82 12.20
N TYR A 116 -5.89 4.73 11.52
CA TYR A 116 -6.88 3.82 10.91
C TYR A 116 -7.69 3.06 11.95
N THR A 117 -7.09 2.64 13.07
CA THR A 117 -7.86 2.01 14.17
C THR A 117 -8.83 2.99 14.83
N LEU A 118 -8.40 4.21 15.12
CA LEU A 118 -9.26 5.22 15.73
C LEU A 118 -10.41 5.61 14.79
N PHE A 119 -10.13 5.80 13.51
CA PHE A 119 -11.14 6.09 12.50
C PHE A 119 -12.13 4.92 12.35
N GLY A 120 -11.63 3.68 12.29
CA GLY A 120 -12.46 2.48 12.22
C GLY A 120 -13.40 2.32 13.41
N ILE A 121 -12.89 2.52 14.64
CA ILE A 121 -13.71 2.46 15.87
C ILE A 121 -14.77 3.56 15.88
N SER A 122 -14.42 4.78 15.43
CA SER A 122 -15.36 5.91 15.39
C SER A 122 -16.49 5.68 14.39
N VAL A 123 -16.14 5.25 13.16
CA VAL A 123 -17.13 4.95 12.11
C VAL A 123 -18.02 3.78 12.54
N TRP A 124 -17.43 2.70 13.07
CA TRP A 124 -18.20 1.55 13.55
C TRP A 124 -19.12 1.92 14.72
N GLY A 125 -18.65 2.74 15.66
CA GLY A 125 -19.46 3.24 16.76
C GLY A 125 -20.68 4.05 16.31
N ILE A 126 -20.51 4.93 15.32
CA ILE A 126 -21.63 5.70 14.75
C ILE A 126 -22.65 4.77 14.06
N VAL A 127 -22.17 3.79 13.29
CA VAL A 127 -23.05 2.79 12.65
C VAL A 127 -23.81 1.98 13.70
N MET A 128 -23.12 1.49 14.73
CA MET A 128 -23.74 0.71 15.80
C MET A 128 -24.75 1.54 16.60
N MET A 129 -24.45 2.80 16.89
CA MET A 129 -25.39 3.71 17.55
C MET A 129 -26.68 3.88 16.72
N GLY A 130 -26.56 4.03 15.40
CA GLY A 130 -27.71 4.12 14.50
C GLY A 130 -28.54 2.84 14.43
N LEU A 131 -27.89 1.67 14.39
CA LEU A 131 -28.57 0.37 14.38
C LEU A 131 -29.34 0.13 15.69
N ILE A 132 -28.69 0.36 16.84
CA ILE A 132 -29.32 0.19 18.15
C ILE A 132 -30.49 1.16 18.30
N HIS A 133 -30.33 2.43 17.91
CA HIS A 133 -31.40 3.42 18.03
C HIS A 133 -32.62 3.03 17.19
N ARG A 134 -32.40 2.50 15.98
CA ARG A 134 -33.48 2.00 15.12
C ARG A 134 -34.22 0.81 15.77
N ASP A 135 -33.49 -0.13 16.35
CA ASP A 135 -34.09 -1.30 16.98
C ASP A 135 -34.85 -0.94 18.26
N THR A 136 -34.32 0.01 19.06
CA THR A 136 -34.99 0.50 20.26
C THR A 136 -36.30 1.22 19.93
N ILE A 137 -36.33 2.08 18.89
CA ILE A 137 -37.56 2.76 18.47
C ILE A 137 -38.62 1.76 17.98
N LYS A 138 -38.21 0.75 17.21
CA LYS A 138 -39.15 -0.28 16.73
C LYS A 138 -39.81 -1.02 17.88
N ARG A 139 -39.03 -1.44 18.89
CA ARG A 139 -39.57 -2.14 20.06
C ARG A 139 -40.55 -1.26 20.83
N GLY A 140 -40.22 0.01 21.06
CA GLY A 140 -41.14 0.95 21.72
C GLY A 140 -42.48 1.09 21.00
N ASN A 141 -42.46 1.21 19.66
CA ASN A 141 -43.68 1.29 18.87
C ASN A 141 -44.48 -0.03 18.86
N GLU A 142 -43.80 -1.18 18.87
CA GLU A 142 -44.43 -2.50 18.97
C GLU A 142 -45.09 -2.72 20.33
N ASP A 143 -44.44 -2.30 21.42
CA ASP A 143 -44.96 -2.37 22.78
C ASP A 143 -46.21 -1.48 22.93
N GLU A 144 -46.17 -0.24 22.44
CA GLU A 144 -47.32 0.68 22.43
C GLU A 144 -48.50 0.12 21.61
N ALA A 145 -48.22 -0.44 20.43
CA ALA A 145 -49.25 -1.08 19.60
C ALA A 145 -49.89 -2.28 20.29
N ASN A 146 -49.11 -3.09 21.03
CA ASN A 146 -49.62 -4.23 21.78
C ASN A 146 -50.50 -3.80 22.97
N GLU A 147 -50.12 -2.74 23.68
CA GLU A 147 -50.92 -2.19 24.78
C GLU A 147 -52.28 -1.66 24.29
N ILE A 148 -52.29 -0.94 23.17
CA ILE A 148 -53.53 -0.45 22.54
C ILE A 148 -54.42 -1.63 22.13
N ALA A 149 -53.86 -2.64 21.46
CA ALA A 149 -54.62 -3.82 21.03
C ALA A 149 -55.22 -4.60 22.20
N LEU A 150 -54.49 -4.72 23.32
CA LEU A 150 -54.97 -5.35 24.56
C LEU A 150 -56.11 -4.54 25.19
N ALA A 151 -56.00 -3.20 25.23
CA ALA A 151 -57.03 -2.32 25.76
C ALA A 151 -58.33 -2.37 24.93
N GLU A 152 -58.21 -2.35 23.60
CA GLU A 152 -59.37 -2.50 22.69
C GLU A 152 -60.05 -3.86 22.84
N ALA A 153 -59.26 -4.95 22.94
CA ALA A 153 -59.79 -6.29 23.16
C ALA A 153 -60.53 -6.39 24.51
N ALA A 154 -60.01 -5.76 25.57
CA ALA A 154 -60.66 -5.72 26.87
C ALA A 154 -61.98 -4.92 26.85
N GLN A 155 -61.99 -3.76 26.18
CA GLN A 155 -63.20 -2.95 26.01
C GLN A 155 -64.27 -3.70 25.20
N ALA A 156 -63.89 -4.37 24.10
CA ALA A 156 -64.80 -5.17 23.30
C ALA A 156 -65.41 -6.35 24.09
N ALA A 157 -64.64 -6.97 24.98
CA ALA A 157 -65.13 -8.03 25.86
C ALA A 157 -66.15 -7.53 26.89
N LEU A 158 -65.94 -6.33 27.45
CA LEU A 158 -66.88 -5.69 28.39
C LEU A 158 -68.20 -5.30 27.70
N GLN A 159 -68.12 -4.74 26.49
CA GLN A 159 -69.30 -4.40 25.67
C GLN A 159 -70.15 -5.63 25.32
N ARG A 160 -69.51 -6.79 25.08
CA ARG A 160 -70.22 -8.05 24.87
C ARG A 160 -70.94 -8.55 26.13
N LYS A 161 -70.33 -8.43 27.32
CA LYS A 161 -70.96 -8.81 28.59
C LYS A 161 -72.12 -7.89 29.02
N GLY A 162 -72.11 -6.61 28.63
CA GLY A 162 -73.18 -5.66 28.94
C GLY A 162 -74.45 -5.81 28.09
N LYS A 163 -74.39 -6.56 26.98
CA LYS A 163 -75.50 -6.75 26.01
C LYS A 163 -76.34 -8.01 26.26
N THR A 164 -76.02 -8.79 27.29
CA THR A 164 -76.70 -10.05 27.64
C THR A 164 -77.55 -9.89 28.89
N TRP A 165 -78.60 -9.07 28.82
CA TRP A 165 -79.79 -9.08 29.69
C TRP A 165 -80.98 -8.54 28.89
#